data_AF-A0A497QKD3-F1
#
_entry.id   AF-A0A497QKD3-F1
#
_cell.length_a   1.000
_cell.length_b   1.000
_cell.length_c   1.000
_cell.angle_alpha   90.00
_cell.angle_beta   90.00
_cell.angle_gamma   90.00
#
_symmetry.space_group_name_H-M   'P 1'
#
loop_
_entity.id
_entity.type
_entity.pdbx_description
1 polymer ?
#
loop_
_entity_poly.entity_id
_entity_poly.type
_entity_poly.pdbx_seq_one_letter_code
_entity_poly.pdbx_strand_id
1 'polypeptide(L)'
;MSEENISVLLDEKRVFKPKEDFVNQTNVKKWMEEHNIKDVEELYKKAEDWKWFWEEISKDLVEWYEPYNKVVEWNPPWVKWFVGAKYN
;
A
#
# COMPACT_ATOMS: atom_id res chain seq x y z
N MET A 1 -15.60 33.50 37.12
CA MET A 1 -14.13 33.31 37.15
C MET A 1 -13.89 32.00 37.88
N SER A 2 -13.59 30.87 37.25
CA SER A 2 -13.28 30.52 35.87
C SER A 2 -13.57 29.01 35.77
N GLU A 3 -14.32 28.64 34.74
CA GLU A 3 -14.43 27.27 34.27
C GLU A 3 -13.06 26.79 33.76
N GLU A 4 -12.19 26.31 34.64
CA GLU A 4 -11.05 25.50 34.18
C GLU A 4 -11.48 24.04 34.13
N ASN A 5 -12.39 23.81 33.17
CA ASN A 5 -12.76 22.48 32.71
C ASN A 5 -11.50 21.72 32.31
N ILE A 6 -11.45 20.47 32.76
CA ILE A 6 -10.48 19.42 32.48
C ILE A 6 -10.27 19.31 30.95
N SER A 7 -9.35 20.11 30.40
CA SER A 7 -9.09 20.19 28.95
C SER A 7 -7.73 19.62 28.56
N VAL A 8 -6.90 19.23 29.53
CA VAL A 8 -5.52 18.74 29.29
C VAL A 8 -5.47 17.24 28.97
N LEU A 9 -6.57 16.50 29.09
CA LEU A 9 -6.58 15.05 28.84
C LEU A 9 -6.89 14.64 27.38
N LEU A 10 -7.33 15.57 26.52
CA LEU A 10 -7.89 15.22 25.20
C LEU A 10 -7.00 15.59 23.99
N ASP A 11 -5.88 16.29 24.17
CA ASP A 11 -4.94 16.60 23.08
C ASP A 11 -3.76 15.61 23.07
N GLU A 12 -4.05 14.35 22.73
CA GLU A 12 -3.04 13.29 22.64
C GLU A 12 -2.24 13.39 21.32
N LYS A 13 -1.07 14.05 21.39
CA LYS A 13 -0.13 14.21 20.26
C LYS A 13 0.97 13.15 20.17
N ARG A 14 0.85 12.06 20.94
CA ARG A 14 1.90 11.04 21.01
C ARG A 14 1.93 10.22 19.72
N VAL A 15 3.09 10.17 19.08
CA VAL A 15 3.35 9.30 17.94
C VAL A 15 4.22 8.14 18.40
N PHE A 16 3.69 6.93 18.32
CA PHE A 16 4.41 5.71 18.68
C PHE A 16 4.97 5.07 17.42
N LYS A 17 6.28 5.17 17.23
CA LYS A 17 6.97 4.52 16.10
C LYS A 17 7.14 3.03 16.40
N PRO A 18 6.95 2.15 15.40
CA PRO A 18 7.26 0.74 15.57
C PRO A 18 8.76 0.54 15.83
N LYS A 19 9.10 -0.54 16.54
CA LYS A 19 10.50 -0.95 16.73
C LYS A 19 11.10 -1.38 15.39
N GLU A 20 12.39 -1.14 15.18
CA GLU A 20 13.09 -1.47 13.93
C GLU A 20 13.02 -2.96 13.59
N ASP A 21 13.20 -3.84 14.59
CA ASP A 21 13.09 -5.29 14.43
C ASP A 21 11.73 -5.70 13.85
N PHE A 22 10.65 -5.03 14.27
CA PHE A 22 9.31 -5.31 13.76
C PHE A 22 9.18 -4.86 12.31
N VAL A 23 9.68 -3.67 11.96
CA VAL A 23 9.64 -3.15 10.59
C VAL A 23 10.35 -4.09 9.61
N ASN A 24 11.51 -4.60 9.99
CA ASN A 24 12.32 -5.51 9.17
C ASN A 24 11.65 -6.88 8.94
N GLN A 25 10.76 -7.29 9.83
CA GLN A 25 10.04 -8.57 9.70
C GLN A 25 8.78 -8.47 8.82
N THR A 26 8.35 -7.26 8.45
CA THR A 26 7.13 -7.08 7.66
C THR A 26 7.29 -7.58 6.21
N ASN A 27 6.23 -8.14 5.64
CA ASN A 27 6.20 -8.52 4.23
C ASN A 27 6.40 -7.31 3.31
N VAL A 28 5.93 -6.13 3.72
CA VAL A 28 6.13 -4.88 2.97
C VAL A 28 7.61 -4.52 2.89
N LYS A 29 8.38 -4.66 3.97
CA LYS A 29 9.82 -4.36 3.95
C LYS A 29 10.59 -5.34 3.07
N LYS A 30 10.26 -6.63 3.12
CA LYS A 30 10.84 -7.65 2.23
C LYS A 30 10.53 -7.36 0.75
N TRP A 31 9.27 -7.07 0.44
CA TRP A 31 8.85 -6.71 -0.92
C TRP A 31 9.54 -5.44 -1.42
N MET A 32 9.69 -4.43 -0.57
CA MET A 32 10.45 -3.22 -0.88
C MET A 32 11.93 -3.52 -1.16
N GLU A 33 12.55 -4.42 -0.42
CA GLU A 33 13.94 -4.84 -0.65
C GLU A 33 14.11 -5.53 -2.01
N GLU A 34 13.18 -6.42 -2.38
CA GLU A 34 13.16 -7.08 -3.69
C GLU A 34 13.02 -6.09 -4.86
N HIS A 35 12.24 -5.01 -4.65
CA HIS A 35 12.03 -3.95 -5.63
C HIS A 35 13.04 -2.78 -5.51
N ASN A 36 14.08 -2.95 -4.68
CA ASN A 36 15.14 -1.97 -4.45
C ASN A 36 14.60 -0.59 -4.02
N ILE A 37 13.60 -0.59 -3.13
CA ILE A 37 12.94 0.58 -2.55
C ILE A 37 13.48 0.79 -1.13
N LYS A 38 14.00 1.99 -0.85
CA LYS A 38 14.74 2.25 0.39
C LYS A 38 13.81 2.53 1.58
N ASP A 39 12.81 3.36 1.35
CA ASP A 39 11.88 3.84 2.36
C ASP A 39 10.43 3.88 1.86
N VAL A 40 9.52 4.13 2.80
CA VAL A 40 8.08 4.17 2.54
C VAL A 40 7.70 5.38 1.67
N GLU A 41 8.47 6.48 1.75
CA GLU A 41 8.22 7.66 0.91
C GLU A 41 8.53 7.38 -0.56
N GLU A 42 9.64 6.68 -0.84
CA GLU A 42 9.99 6.22 -2.19
C GLU A 42 8.96 5.21 -2.71
N LEU A 43 8.46 4.30 -1.85
CA LEU A 43 7.37 3.40 -2.20
C LEU A 43 6.15 4.19 -2.66
N TYR A 44 5.69 5.16 -1.87
CA TYR A 44 4.52 5.97 -2.22
C TYR A 44 4.73 6.74 -3.52
N LYS A 45 5.92 7.32 -3.72
CA LYS A 45 6.25 8.05 -4.94
C LYS A 45 6.24 7.14 -6.17
N LYS A 46 6.79 5.93 -6.10
CA LYS A 46 6.73 4.95 -7.19
C LYS A 46 5.29 4.48 -7.43
N ALA A 47 4.52 4.29 -6.35
CA ALA A 47 3.12 3.86 -6.41
C ALA A 47 2.15 4.92 -6.95
N GLU A 48 2.59 6.17 -7.17
CA GLU A 48 1.83 7.15 -7.96
C GLU A 48 1.54 6.61 -9.37
N ASP A 49 2.47 5.81 -9.93
CA ASP A 49 2.16 4.91 -11.04
C ASP A 49 1.44 3.67 -10.51
N TRP A 50 0.13 3.84 -10.33
CA TRP A 50 -0.77 2.80 -9.88
C TRP A 50 -0.77 1.58 -10.82
N LYS A 51 -0.47 1.73 -12.11
CA LYS A 51 -0.43 0.59 -13.04
C LYS A 51 0.75 -0.29 -12.73
N TRP A 52 1.94 0.32 -12.62
CA TRP A 52 3.15 -0.38 -12.23
C TRP A 52 2.99 -1.07 -10.88
N PHE A 53 2.45 -0.35 -9.89
CA PHE A 53 2.26 -0.90 -8.54
C PHE A 53 1.39 -2.16 -8.54
N TRP A 54 0.23 -2.10 -9.19
CA TRP A 54 -0.68 -3.25 -9.26
C TRP A 54 -0.14 -4.38 -10.14
N GLU A 55 0.62 -4.05 -11.19
CA GLU A 55 1.32 -5.04 -12.02
C GLU A 55 2.34 -5.83 -11.21
N GLU A 56 3.23 -5.16 -10.48
CA GLU A 56 4.25 -5.84 -9.69
C GLU A 56 3.66 -6.62 -8.52
N ILE A 57 2.78 -6.01 -7.72
CA ILE A 57 2.12 -6.71 -6.60
C ILE A 57 1.35 -7.95 -7.07
N SER A 58 0.72 -7.89 -8.25
CA SER A 58 -0.06 -9.02 -8.76
C SER A 58 0.76 -10.26 -9.07
N LYS A 59 2.06 -10.12 -9.32
CA LYS A 59 2.97 -11.25 -9.60
C LYS A 59 3.25 -12.06 -8.34
N ASP A 60 3.27 -11.39 -7.19
CA ASP A 60 3.58 -12.03 -5.90
C ASP A 60 2.33 -12.55 -5.18
N LEU A 61 1.19 -11.88 -5.36
CA LEU A 61 -0.03 -12.18 -4.62
C LEU A 61 -0.99 -13.14 -5.33
N VAL A 62 -0.96 -13.20 -6.67
CA VAL A 62 -1.99 -13.92 -7.43
C VAL A 62 -1.34 -14.97 -8.33
N GLU A 63 -1.78 -16.21 -8.16
CA GLU A 63 -1.48 -17.28 -9.10
C GLU A 63 -2.48 -17.23 -10.26
N TRP A 64 -2.03 -16.76 -11.41
CA TRP A 64 -2.85 -16.65 -12.61
C TRP A 64 -2.86 -17.98 -13.36
N TYR A 65 -4.05 -18.57 -13.56
CA TYR A 65 -4.24 -19.69 -14.48
C TYR A 65 -4.10 -19.23 -15.94
N GLU A 66 -4.63 -18.04 -16.24
CA GLU A 66 -4.40 -17.33 -17.51
C GLU A 66 -3.98 -15.89 -17.19
N PRO A 67 -2.85 -15.42 -17.75
CA PRO A 67 -2.37 -14.07 -17.51
C PRO A 67 -3.34 -13.03 -18.07
N TYR A 68 -3.41 -11.87 -17.42
CA TYR A 68 -4.20 -10.75 -17.93
C TYR A 68 -3.60 -10.18 -19.22
N ASN A 69 -4.46 -9.64 -20.08
CA ASN A 69 -4.03 -8.90 -21.27
C ASN A 69 -3.77 -7.42 -20.96
N LYS A 70 -4.43 -6.89 -19.93
CA LYS A 70 -4.33 -5.48 -19.54
C LYS A 70 -4.59 -5.34 -18.04
N VAL A 71 -3.69 -4.64 -17.33
CA VAL A 71 -3.82 -4.37 -15.90
C VAL A 71 -5.11 -3.62 -15.59
N VAL A 72 -5.51 -2.68 -16.46
CA VAL A 72 -6.66 -1.80 -16.24
C VAL A 72 -7.32 -1.36 -17.53
N GLU A 73 -8.64 -1.40 -17.55
CA GLU A 73 -9.47 -0.77 -18.56
C GLU A 73 -10.47 0.13 -17.85
N TRP A 74 -10.33 1.43 -18.07
CA TRP A 74 -11.24 2.42 -17.49
C TRP A 74 -12.12 3.01 -18.59
N ASN A 75 -13.42 2.74 -18.49
CA ASN A 75 -14.45 3.38 -19.28
C ASN A 75 -15.51 3.95 -18.32
N PRO A 76 -15.35 5.20 -17.85
CA PRO A 76 -16.20 5.80 -16.83
C PRO A 76 -17.70 5.60 -17.11
N PRO A 77 -18.50 5.23 -16.09
CA PRO A 77 -18.15 5.09 -14.67
C PRO A 77 -17.48 3.75 -14.30
N TRP A 78 -17.29 2.83 -15.23
CA TRP A 78 -16.83 1.46 -14.95
C TRP A 78 -15.32 1.30 -15.13
N VAL A 79 -14.70 0.63 -14.16
CA VAL A 79 -13.30 0.23 -14.23
C VAL A 79 -13.20 -1.29 -14.14
N LYS A 80 -12.37 -1.87 -14.99
CA LYS A 80 -12.01 -3.29 -14.94
C LYS A 80 -10.52 -3.41 -14.65
N TRP A 81 -10.17 -4.31 -13.76
CA TRP A 81 -8.80 -4.64 -13.41
C TRP A 81 -8.46 -6.04 -13.90
N PHE A 82 -7.21 -6.26 -14.28
CA PHE A 82 -6.66 -7.53 -14.75
C PHE A 82 -7.55 -8.20 -15.82
N VAL A 83 -7.78 -7.45 -16.91
CA VAL A 83 -8.75 -7.82 -17.95
C VAL A 83 -8.29 -9.07 -18.70
N GLY A 84 -9.17 -10.07 -18.74
CA GLY A 84 -8.96 -11.34 -19.44
C GLY A 84 -8.21 -12.39 -18.61
N ALA A 85 -7.83 -12.09 -17.37
CA ALA A 85 -7.17 -13.05 -16.51
C ALA A 85 -8.13 -14.14 -15.99
N LYS A 86 -7.60 -15.30 -15.65
CA LYS A 86 -8.31 -16.35 -14.89
C LYS A 86 -7.50 -16.74 -13.66
N TYR A 87 -8.20 -16.87 -12.54
CA TYR A 87 -7.65 -17.16 -11.20
C TYR A 87 -8.80 -17.64 -10.29
N ASN A 88 -8.49 -18.21 -9.13
CA ASN A 88 -9.45 -18.59 -8.07
C ASN A 88 -8.78 -18.46 -6.70
#